data_AF-U4LJA9-F1
#
_entry.id   AF-U4LJA9-F1
#
_cell.length_a   1.000
_cell.length_b   1.000
_cell.length_c   1.000
_cell.angle_alpha   90.00
_cell.angle_beta   90.00
_cell.angle_gamma   90.00
#
_symmetry.space_group_name_H-M   'P 1'
#
loop_
_entity.id
_entity.type
_entity.pdbx_description
1 polymer ?
#
loop_
_entity_poly.entity_id
_entity_poly.type
_entity_poly.pdbx_seq_one_letter_code
_entity_poly.pdbx_strand_id
1 'polypeptide(L)'
;MIHHYHREGLKFFQIISRVSVQSIYRNKIVPRSRPKHIHTPGLQMADSNNPIADSSSSNQDLSNPSEPTPPAGFDIIQKYPPRGSLTQYRLSSATAFTCSRCTKQKKAKLIAVRDGNWKLMLCNGCYGNILSRE
;
A
#
# COMPACT_ATOMS: atom_id res chain seq x y z
N MET A 1 -49.55 32.56 -17.00
CA MET A 1 -48.52 33.53 -17.48
C MET A 1 -47.16 32.98 -17.12
N ILE A 2 -46.35 32.81 -18.15
CA ILE A 2 -45.08 32.10 -18.18
C ILE A 2 -43.98 33.09 -17.78
N HIS A 3 -43.16 32.77 -16.79
CA HIS A 3 -41.86 33.44 -16.63
C HIS A 3 -40.76 32.48 -17.06
N HIS A 4 -40.39 32.61 -18.33
CA HIS A 4 -39.06 32.30 -18.83
C HIS A 4 -38.05 33.23 -18.15
N TYR A 5 -36.97 32.68 -17.60
CA TYR A 5 -35.68 33.36 -17.65
C TYR A 5 -34.60 32.38 -18.10
N HIS A 6 -33.89 32.84 -19.11
CA HIS A 6 -32.82 32.21 -19.88
C HIS A 6 -31.55 33.06 -19.64
N ARG A 7 -30.39 32.43 -19.42
CA ARG A 7 -29.02 32.84 -19.84
C ARG A 7 -27.97 32.05 -19.04
N GLU A 8 -27.23 31.15 -19.68
CA GLU A 8 -25.98 31.42 -20.44
C GLU A 8 -24.79 31.79 -19.52
N GLY A 9 -23.90 30.80 -19.34
CA GLY A 9 -22.46 30.94 -19.54
C GLY A 9 -21.67 31.94 -18.70
N LEU A 10 -20.75 31.42 -17.87
CA LEU A 10 -19.41 32.00 -17.73
C LEU A 10 -18.40 30.95 -17.25
N LYS A 11 -17.59 30.51 -18.21
CA LYS A 11 -16.32 29.82 -17.99
C LYS A 11 -15.36 30.79 -17.30
N PHE A 12 -14.99 30.52 -16.06
CA PHE A 12 -13.80 31.14 -15.45
C PHE A 12 -12.63 30.17 -15.55
N PHE A 13 -11.77 30.48 -16.53
CA PHE A 13 -10.41 29.99 -16.64
C PHE A 13 -9.53 30.72 -15.61
N GLN A 14 -8.42 30.05 -15.25
CA GLN A 14 -7.19 30.61 -14.65
C GLN A 14 -7.28 30.94 -13.13
N ILE A 15 -6.27 30.76 -12.27
CA ILE A 15 -4.81 30.61 -12.44
C ILE A 15 -4.18 30.11 -11.11
N ILE A 16 -3.16 29.24 -11.22
CA ILE A 16 -1.98 29.05 -10.35
C ILE A 16 -2.15 28.76 -8.84
N SER A 17 -1.73 27.56 -8.45
CA SER A 17 -0.74 27.40 -7.36
C SER A 17 0.08 26.13 -7.59
N ARG A 18 1.11 26.28 -8.42
CA ARG A 18 2.30 25.44 -8.38
C ARG A 18 3.09 25.84 -7.14
N VAL A 19 2.92 25.12 -6.04
CA VAL A 19 3.96 25.12 -4.99
C VAL A 19 4.78 23.86 -5.19
N SER A 20 5.87 24.08 -5.91
CA SER A 20 7.07 23.24 -5.89
C SER A 20 7.58 23.21 -4.46
N VAL A 21 7.59 22.04 -3.82
CA VAL A 21 8.47 21.80 -2.66
C VAL A 21 9.50 20.78 -3.10
N GLN A 22 10.60 21.32 -3.62
CA GLN A 22 11.89 20.65 -3.72
C GLN A 22 12.45 20.39 -2.32
N SER A 23 13.19 19.28 -2.20
CA SER A 23 14.17 19.01 -1.14
C SER A 23 13.61 18.81 0.28
N ILE A 24 14.05 17.84 1.09
CA ILE A 24 15.43 17.39 1.31
C ILE A 24 15.38 15.89 1.62
N TYR A 25 15.91 15.05 0.71
CA TYR A 25 16.46 13.75 1.11
C TYR A 25 17.87 14.02 1.62
N ARG A 26 18.14 13.73 2.90
CA ARG A 26 19.51 13.55 3.39
C ARG A 26 19.64 12.24 4.16
N ASN A 27 20.28 11.30 3.48
CA ASN A 27 20.86 10.07 3.97
C ASN A 27 21.66 10.28 5.26
N LYS A 28 21.46 9.37 6.23
CA LYS A 28 22.53 8.90 7.12
C LYS A 28 22.35 7.39 7.32
N ILE A 29 22.88 6.62 6.37
CA ILE A 29 23.18 5.20 6.55
C ILE A 29 24.45 5.14 7.40
N VAL A 30 24.39 4.51 8.57
CA VAL A 30 25.53 4.26 9.43
C VAL A 30 26.00 2.83 9.19
N PRO A 31 27.21 2.58 8.66
CA PRO A 31 27.77 1.23 8.63
C PRO A 31 28.34 0.90 10.01
N ARG A 32 27.73 -0.05 10.73
CA ARG A 32 28.30 -0.59 11.96
C ARG A 32 29.16 -1.81 11.65
N SER A 33 30.40 -1.70 12.07
CA SER A 33 31.55 -2.51 11.74
C SER A 33 31.70 -3.77 12.60
N ARG A 34 32.12 -4.82 11.89
CA ARG A 34 32.94 -6.00 12.23
C ARG A 34 32.59 -7.00 13.36
N PRO A 35 32.78 -8.31 13.08
CA PRO A 35 32.71 -9.42 14.02
C PRO A 35 34.07 -9.73 14.70
N LYS A 36 34.03 -10.35 15.88
CA LYS A 36 35.12 -11.06 16.58
C LYS A 36 34.47 -12.22 17.37
N HIS A 37 34.64 -13.50 17.02
CA HIS A 37 35.77 -14.45 17.14
C HIS A 37 35.65 -15.39 18.37
N ILE A 38 35.79 -16.72 18.12
CA ILE A 38 36.46 -17.76 18.97
C ILE A 38 35.70 -18.27 20.24
N HIS A 39 35.62 -19.54 20.71
CA HIS A 39 36.20 -20.92 20.53
C HIS A 39 35.15 -21.94 21.09
N THR A 40 34.85 -23.14 20.53
CA THR A 40 35.43 -24.52 20.71
C THR A 40 35.14 -25.19 22.10
N PRO A 41 35.06 -26.54 22.33
CA PRO A 41 34.79 -27.77 21.53
C PRO A 41 33.65 -28.72 22.07
N GLY A 42 33.27 -29.72 21.26
CA GLY A 42 33.16 -31.13 21.67
C GLY A 42 31.93 -31.67 22.43
N LEU A 43 31.13 -32.54 21.78
CA LEU A 43 30.97 -33.95 22.19
C LEU A 43 30.16 -34.72 21.13
N GLN A 44 30.68 -35.90 20.75
CA GLN A 44 30.02 -36.93 19.95
C GLN A 44 29.03 -37.73 20.81
N MET A 45 28.00 -38.32 20.20
CA MET A 45 27.78 -39.78 20.09
C MET A 45 26.33 -40.10 19.70
N ALA A 46 26.21 -41.03 18.72
CA ALA A 46 25.16 -42.05 18.51
C ALA A 46 23.68 -41.60 18.34
N ASP A 47 22.81 -42.22 17.53
CA ASP A 47 22.86 -43.39 16.66
C ASP A 47 21.54 -43.45 15.83
N SER A 48 21.57 -44.28 14.77
CA SER A 48 20.44 -45.07 14.25
C SER A 48 19.27 -44.42 13.47
N ASN A 49 19.38 -44.57 12.14
CA ASN A 49 18.45 -45.27 11.24
C ASN A 49 16.96 -45.40 11.64
N ASN A 50 16.07 -44.86 10.80
CA ASN A 50 14.89 -45.61 10.38
C ASN A 50 14.44 -45.21 8.95
N PRO A 51 14.23 -46.15 8.01
CA PRO A 51 13.70 -45.86 6.69
C PRO A 51 12.22 -46.28 6.51
N ILE A 52 11.56 -45.52 5.63
CA ILE A 52 10.40 -45.86 4.76
C ILE A 52 9.01 -46.02 5.40
N ALA A 53 8.09 -45.15 4.98
CA ALA A 53 6.76 -45.47 4.41
C ALA A 53 6.17 -44.12 3.94
N ASP A 54 6.21 -43.78 2.66
CA ASP A 54 5.28 -44.20 1.59
C ASP A 54 3.85 -43.66 1.78
N SER A 55 3.24 -43.35 0.64
CA SER A 55 1.83 -42.97 0.46
C SER A 55 1.45 -41.49 0.66
N SER A 56 1.53 -40.77 -0.46
CA SER A 56 0.33 -40.25 -1.12
C SER A 56 -0.89 -39.97 -0.22
N SER A 57 -1.11 -38.70 0.10
CA SER A 57 -2.46 -38.16 0.16
C SER A 57 -2.44 -36.67 -0.11
N SER A 58 -2.85 -36.39 -1.35
CA SER A 58 -3.52 -35.19 -1.80
C SER A 58 -4.56 -34.69 -0.80
N ASN A 59 -4.95 -33.43 -0.99
CA ASN A 59 -6.04 -32.68 -0.36
C ASN A 59 -5.49 -31.76 0.76
N GLN A 60 -5.51 -30.43 0.63
CA GLN A 60 -6.40 -29.58 -0.12
C GLN A 60 -5.65 -28.30 -0.51
N ASP A 61 -5.48 -28.07 -1.81
CA ASP A 61 -5.34 -26.73 -2.37
C ASP A 61 -6.71 -26.05 -2.25
N LEU A 62 -7.05 -25.69 -1.01
CA LEU A 62 -8.25 -24.95 -0.67
C LEU A 62 -7.92 -23.50 -0.95
N SER A 63 -8.11 -23.11 -2.21
CA SER A 63 -8.25 -21.75 -2.74
C SER A 63 -8.26 -20.69 -1.65
N ASN A 64 -7.05 -20.31 -1.24
CA ASN A 64 -6.83 -19.23 -0.29
C ASN A 64 -7.55 -18.01 -0.89
N PRO A 65 -8.52 -17.38 -0.21
CA PRO A 65 -9.24 -16.24 -0.77
C PRO A 65 -8.17 -15.24 -1.17
N SER A 66 -7.99 -15.09 -2.48
CA SER A 66 -6.87 -14.38 -3.10
C SER A 66 -6.70 -13.07 -2.36
N GLU A 67 -5.72 -13.00 -1.47
CA GLU A 67 -5.49 -11.81 -0.65
C GLU A 67 -5.38 -10.67 -1.65
N PRO A 68 -6.16 -9.60 -1.53
CA PRO A 68 -6.29 -8.64 -2.61
C PRO A 68 -4.92 -8.00 -2.86
N THR A 69 -4.28 -8.46 -3.93
CA THR A 69 -2.94 -8.06 -4.31
C THR A 69 -3.00 -6.64 -4.88
N PRO A 70 -2.03 -5.77 -4.57
CA PRO A 70 -1.91 -4.48 -5.23
C PRO A 70 -1.84 -4.64 -6.76
N PRO A 71 -2.39 -3.68 -7.52
CA PRO A 71 -2.26 -3.68 -8.97
C PRO A 71 -0.79 -3.61 -9.39
N ALA A 72 -0.49 -4.13 -10.58
CA ALA A 72 0.84 -3.99 -11.17
C ALA A 72 1.27 -2.50 -11.21
N GLY A 73 2.52 -2.21 -10.82
CA GLY A 73 3.06 -0.85 -10.72
C GLY A 73 2.80 -0.14 -9.38
N PHE A 74 2.13 -0.77 -8.43
CA PHE A 74 1.97 -0.27 -7.06
C PHE A 74 3.01 -0.93 -6.15
N ASP A 75 4.23 -0.41 -6.20
CA ASP A 75 5.34 -0.86 -5.36
C ASP A 75 5.21 -0.25 -3.94
N ILE A 76 4.77 -1.07 -2.98
CA ILE A 76 4.47 -0.67 -1.60
C ILE A 76 5.74 -0.70 -0.75
N ILE A 77 6.11 0.45 -0.21
CA ILE A 77 7.25 0.57 0.72
C ILE A 77 6.82 0.55 2.19
N GLN A 78 5.55 0.87 2.45
CA GLN A 78 5.04 0.90 3.82
C GLN A 78 3.53 0.65 3.84
N LYS A 79 3.09 -0.19 4.78
CA LYS A 79 1.68 -0.36 5.17
C LYS A 79 1.49 0.28 6.53
N TYR A 80 0.51 1.18 6.66
CA TYR A 80 0.14 1.78 7.94
C TYR A 80 -0.87 0.89 8.68
N PRO A 81 -0.98 1.01 10.01
CA PRO A 81 -2.01 0.31 10.77
C PRO A 81 -3.42 0.59 10.23
N PRO A 82 -4.29 -0.42 10.13
CA PRO A 82 -5.69 -0.22 9.75
C PRO A 82 -6.42 0.74 10.72
N ARG A 83 -7.37 1.50 10.18
CA ARG A 83 -8.30 2.34 10.94
C ARG A 83 -9.70 2.05 10.43
N GLY A 84 -10.46 1.28 11.20
CA GLY A 84 -11.74 0.72 10.76
C GLY A 84 -11.56 -0.14 9.51
N SER A 85 -12.34 0.14 8.47
CA SER A 85 -12.26 -0.53 7.15
C SER A 85 -11.12 -0.01 6.27
N LEU A 86 -10.37 1.01 6.70
CA LEU A 86 -9.39 1.69 5.85
C LEU A 86 -7.96 1.31 6.23
N THR A 87 -7.16 0.95 5.23
CA THR A 87 -5.71 0.79 5.39
C THR A 87 -4.99 1.75 4.44
N GLN A 88 -4.04 2.53 4.96
CA GLN A 88 -3.21 3.40 4.13
C GLN A 88 -1.90 2.72 3.75
N TYR A 89 -1.45 2.94 2.53
CA TYR A 89 -0.20 2.44 1.97
C TYR A 89 0.64 3.59 1.42
N ARG A 90 1.95 3.48 1.58
CA ARG A 90 2.95 4.33 0.94
C ARG A 90 3.62 3.59 -0.20
N LEU A 91 3.66 4.21 -1.37
CA LEU A 91 4.30 3.69 -2.56
C LEU A 91 5.71 4.27 -2.74
N SER A 92 6.59 3.53 -3.41
CA SER A 92 7.96 3.98 -3.73
C SER A 92 7.94 5.22 -4.65
N SER A 93 7.06 5.21 -5.65
CA SER A 93 6.89 6.28 -6.64
C SER A 93 5.47 6.84 -6.66
N ALA A 94 5.28 7.99 -7.31
CA ALA A 94 3.95 8.60 -7.41
C ALA A 94 3.15 7.94 -8.53
N THR A 95 2.18 7.12 -8.15
CA THR A 95 1.37 6.31 -9.08
C THR A 95 0.04 6.99 -9.37
N ALA A 96 -0.40 6.89 -10.63
CA ALA A 96 -1.69 7.40 -11.06
C ALA A 96 -2.81 6.44 -10.66
N PHE A 97 -3.92 6.96 -10.14
CA PHE A 97 -5.10 6.17 -9.79
C PHE A 97 -6.36 7.04 -9.79
N THR A 98 -7.53 6.40 -9.81
CA THR A 98 -8.82 7.08 -9.66
C THR A 98 -9.35 6.87 -8.25
N CYS A 99 -9.69 7.96 -7.55
CA CYS A 99 -10.29 7.85 -6.22
C CYS A 99 -11.75 7.38 -6.36
N SER A 100 -12.10 6.25 -5.75
CA SER A 100 -13.45 5.68 -5.77
C SER A 100 -14.51 6.59 -5.13
N ARG A 101 -14.13 7.45 -4.16
CA ARG A 101 -15.06 8.37 -3.49
C ARG A 101 -15.29 9.67 -4.26
N CYS A 102 -14.23 10.36 -4.66
CA CYS A 102 -14.35 11.68 -5.32
C CYS A 102 -14.26 11.62 -6.84
N THR A 103 -14.15 10.42 -7.42
CA THR A 103 -14.10 10.08 -8.86
C THR A 103 -13.02 10.77 -9.71
N LYS A 104 -12.24 11.67 -9.12
CA LYS A 104 -11.13 12.38 -9.76
C LYS A 104 -9.90 11.48 -9.91
N GLN A 105 -9.20 11.61 -11.04
CA GLN A 105 -7.86 11.07 -11.23
C GLN A 105 -6.86 11.78 -10.30
N LYS A 106 -5.92 11.02 -9.76
CA LYS A 106 -4.89 11.44 -8.82
C LYS A 106 -3.55 10.85 -9.23
N LYS A 107 -2.47 11.51 -8.81
CA LYS A 107 -1.10 10.96 -8.85
C LYS A 107 -0.45 11.24 -7.50
N ALA A 108 -0.15 10.19 -6.74
CA ALA A 108 0.37 10.36 -5.37
C ALA A 108 1.17 9.13 -4.91
N LYS A 109 1.93 9.30 -3.82
CA LYS A 109 2.63 8.20 -3.13
C LYS A 109 1.83 7.61 -1.97
N LEU A 110 0.69 8.19 -1.62
CA LEU A 110 -0.17 7.73 -0.53
C LEU A 110 -1.55 7.38 -1.06
N ILE A 111 -1.98 6.16 -0.76
CA ILE A 111 -3.25 5.61 -1.19
C ILE A 111 -3.86 4.89 0.00
N ALA A 112 -5.14 5.12 0.26
CA ALA A 112 -5.89 4.30 1.20
C ALA A 112 -6.77 3.32 0.43
N VAL A 113 -6.93 2.12 0.97
CA VAL A 113 -7.72 1.04 0.42
C VAL A 113 -8.78 0.65 1.45
N ARG A 114 -10.01 0.44 0.98
CA ARG A 114 -11.13 -0.02 1.82
C ARG A 114 -11.22 -1.54 1.78
N ASP A 115 -11.29 -2.17 2.95
CA ASP A 115 -11.45 -3.62 3.14
C ASP A 115 -10.44 -4.46 2.35
N GLY A 116 -9.21 -3.92 2.21
CA GLY A 116 -8.16 -4.52 1.38
C GLY A 116 -8.42 -4.49 -0.13
N ASN A 117 -9.58 -4.03 -0.60
CA ASN A 117 -9.96 -4.05 -2.01
C ASN A 117 -9.32 -2.90 -2.80
N TRP A 118 -8.25 -3.20 -3.55
CA TRP A 118 -7.53 -2.24 -4.40
C TRP A 118 -8.35 -1.62 -5.55
N LYS A 119 -9.58 -2.06 -5.81
CA LYS A 119 -10.51 -1.33 -6.69
C LYS A 119 -11.15 -0.13 -5.99
N LEU A 120 -11.20 -0.15 -4.67
CA LEU A 120 -11.76 0.89 -3.80
C LEU A 120 -10.66 1.77 -3.22
N MET A 121 -9.79 2.29 -4.10
CA MET A 121 -8.73 3.22 -3.72
C MET A 121 -9.29 4.60 -3.36
N LEU A 122 -8.68 5.24 -2.38
CA LEU A 122 -9.04 6.55 -1.87
C LEU A 122 -7.82 7.46 -1.88
N CYS A 123 -8.03 8.71 -2.27
CA CYS A 123 -7.00 9.74 -2.13
C CYS A 123 -6.85 10.16 -0.66
N ASN A 124 -5.68 10.69 -0.30
CA ASN A 124 -5.40 11.09 1.07
C ASN A 124 -6.42 12.08 1.64
N GLY A 125 -6.94 13.01 0.83
CA GLY A 125 -7.98 13.95 1.25
C GLY A 125 -9.32 13.27 1.57
N CYS A 126 -9.76 12.30 0.75
CA CYS A 126 -10.97 11.53 1.02
C CYS A 126 -10.81 10.61 2.23
N TYR A 127 -9.63 10.01 2.39
CA TYR A 127 -9.27 9.22 3.57
C TYR A 127 -9.38 10.06 4.84
N GLY A 128 -8.73 11.23 4.89
CA GLY A 128 -8.78 12.12 6.05
C GLY A 128 -10.19 12.58 6.41
N ASN A 129 -11.02 12.93 5.41
CA ASN A 129 -12.41 13.33 5.64
C ASN A 129 -13.33 12.18 6.11
N ILE A 130 -12.97 10.91 5.85
CA ILE A 130 -13.70 9.77 6.45
C ILE A 130 -13.33 9.66 7.93
N LEU A 131 -12.02 9.63 8.22
CA LEU A 131 -11.54 9.49 9.59
C LEU A 131 -11.94 10.64 10.51
N SER A 132 -12.20 11.83 9.98
CA SER A 132 -12.66 12.98 10.78
C SER A 132 -14.13 12.89 11.17
N ARG A 133 -14.88 11.94 10.63
CA ARG A 133 -16.33 11.75 10.86
C ARG A 133 -16.65 10.42 11.52
N GLU A 134 -15.64 9.57 11.75
CA GLU A 134 -15.73 8.32 12.51
C GLU A 134 -15.56 8.59 14.00
#